data_AF-A0A9W5Z2Q6-F1
#
_entry.id   AF-A0A9W5Z2Q6-F1
#
_cell.length_a   1.000
_cell.length_b   1.000
_cell.length_c   1.000
_cell.angle_alpha   90.00
_cell.angle_beta   90.00
_cell.angle_gamma   90.00
#
_symmetry.space_group_name_H-M   'P 1'
#
loop_
_entity.id
_entity.type
_entity.pdbx_description
1 polymer ?
#
loop_
_entity_poly.entity_id
_entity_poly.type
_entity_poly.pdbx_seq_one_letter_code
_entity_poly.pdbx_strand_id
1 'polypeptide(L)'
;TMFAYRADQGPSSIYWTWLPFTIAAYAIIFDFWYYWYHRLMRENVSLWRFHRTHHLSKHPNPLLAGYADTVQESFNIVVIPLLAFGSMKLLGFPISFYNWWISQQYVIFTELLGHSGLRIEKYD
;
A
#
# COMPACT_ATOMS: atom_id res chain seq x y z
N THR A 1 -13.47 15.03 -10.56
CA THR A 1 -12.27 14.24 -10.92
C THR A 1 -12.21 13.00 -10.05
N MET A 2 -11.84 11.85 -10.61
CA MET A 2 -11.91 10.54 -9.92
C MET A 2 -10.94 10.39 -8.73
N PHE A 3 -9.87 11.20 -8.71
CA PHE A 3 -8.76 11.13 -7.74
C PHE A 3 -8.69 12.33 -6.79
N ALA A 4 -9.72 13.17 -6.75
CA ALA A 4 -9.71 14.38 -5.95
C ALA A 4 -10.81 14.33 -4.88
N TYR A 5 -10.54 14.97 -3.75
CA TYR A 5 -11.55 15.34 -2.78
C TYR A 5 -12.74 16.02 -3.48
N ARG A 6 -13.94 15.64 -3.06
CA ARG A 6 -15.20 16.16 -3.59
C ARG A 6 -15.94 16.85 -2.46
N ALA A 7 -16.05 18.17 -2.52
CA ALA A 7 -16.72 18.96 -1.47
C ALA A 7 -18.20 18.60 -1.30
N ASP A 8 -18.82 18.06 -2.35
CA ASP A 8 -20.19 17.53 -2.36
C ASP A 8 -20.32 16.13 -1.71
N GLN A 9 -19.21 15.46 -1.42
CA GLN A 9 -19.19 14.16 -0.77
C GLN A 9 -18.49 14.31 0.57
N GLY A 10 -19.23 14.37 1.67
CA GLY A 10 -18.63 14.39 3.01
C GLY A 10 -18.20 13.00 3.48
N PRO A 11 -17.54 12.88 4.65
CA PRO A 11 -17.29 11.59 5.32
C PRO A 11 -18.57 10.76 5.54
N SER A 12 -19.74 11.40 5.58
CA SER A 12 -21.06 10.72 5.61
C SER A 12 -21.36 9.87 4.37
N SER A 13 -20.64 10.07 3.26
CA SER A 13 -20.76 9.27 2.03
C SER A 13 -20.00 7.93 2.09
N ILE A 14 -19.29 7.65 3.18
CA ILE A 14 -18.61 6.38 3.41
C ILE A 14 -19.65 5.29 3.71
N TYR A 15 -19.54 4.17 3.00
CA TYR A 15 -20.34 2.96 3.28
C TYR A 15 -19.71 2.20 4.45
N TRP A 16 -19.92 2.69 5.68
CA TRP A 16 -19.26 2.20 6.89
C TRP A 16 -19.37 0.70 7.13
N THR A 17 -20.50 0.08 6.80
CA THR A 17 -20.70 -1.38 6.92
C THR A 17 -19.87 -2.18 5.91
N TRP A 18 -19.60 -1.60 4.73
CA TRP A 18 -18.80 -2.22 3.67
C TRP A 18 -17.30 -1.87 3.77
N LEU A 19 -16.96 -0.90 4.61
CA LEU A 19 -15.61 -0.38 4.75
C LEU A 19 -14.60 -1.45 5.18
N PRO A 20 -14.87 -2.33 6.18
CA PRO A 20 -13.92 -3.38 6.55
C PRO A 20 -13.59 -4.33 5.38
N PHE A 21 -14.61 -4.72 4.61
CA PHE A 21 -14.42 -5.54 3.41
C PHE A 21 -13.62 -4.78 2.34
N THR A 22 -13.90 -3.49 2.16
CA THR A 22 -13.16 -2.64 1.23
C THR A 22 -11.69 -2.53 1.61
N ILE A 23 -11.38 -2.33 2.90
CA ILE A 23 -10.01 -2.27 3.42
C ILE A 23 -9.28 -3.59 3.16
N ALA A 24 -9.90 -4.73 3.51
CA ALA A 24 -9.30 -6.05 3.31
C ALA A 24 -9.07 -6.36 1.82
N ALA A 25 -10.05 -6.10 0.96
CA ALA A 25 -9.92 -6.31 -0.47
C ALA A 25 -8.85 -5.40 -1.09
N TYR A 26 -8.79 -4.13 -0.66
CA TYR A 26 -7.77 -3.19 -1.11
C TYR A 26 -6.37 -3.66 -0.69
N ALA A 27 -6.18 -4.10 0.55
CA ALA A 27 -4.90 -4.62 1.04
C ALA A 27 -4.44 -5.85 0.23
N ILE A 28 -5.32 -6.81 -0.04
CA ILE A 28 -4.98 -7.99 -0.86
C ILE A 28 -4.57 -7.61 -2.28
N ILE A 29 -5.31 -6.70 -2.92
CA ILE A 29 -5.00 -6.25 -4.28
C ILE A 29 -3.72 -5.40 -4.31
N PHE A 30 -3.50 -4.59 -3.28
CA PHE A 30 -2.26 -3.84 -3.10
C PHE A 30 -1.06 -4.79 -3.00
N ASP A 31 -1.14 -5.80 -2.12
CA ASP A 31 -0.09 -6.79 -1.94
C ASP A 31 0.16 -7.60 -3.21
N PHE A 32 -0.87 -7.90 -4.00
CA PHE A 32 -0.70 -8.52 -5.31
C PHE A 32 0.20 -7.70 -6.23
N TRP A 33 -0.08 -6.40 -6.39
CA TRP A 33 0.74 -5.53 -7.23
C TRP A 33 2.13 -5.32 -6.65
N TYR A 34 2.23 -5.09 -5.34
CA TYR A 34 3.48 -4.92 -4.63
C TYR A 34 4.37 -6.16 -4.78
N TYR A 35 3.82 -7.36 -4.59
CA TYR A 35 4.54 -8.62 -4.73
C TYR A 35 5.14 -8.79 -6.12
N TRP A 36 4.33 -8.64 -7.17
CA TRP A 36 4.82 -8.81 -8.54
C TRP A 36 5.88 -7.78 -8.91
N TYR A 37 5.64 -6.52 -8.54
CA TYR A 37 6.61 -5.45 -8.73
C TYR A 37 7.95 -5.75 -8.02
N HIS A 38 7.91 -6.09 -6.73
CA HIS A 38 9.10 -6.44 -5.96
C HIS A 38 9.82 -7.68 -6.50
N ARG A 39 9.06 -8.69 -6.93
CA ARG A 39 9.61 -9.91 -7.54
C ARG A 39 10.37 -9.57 -8.82
N LEU A 40 9.76 -8.81 -9.72
CA LEU A 40 10.40 -8.38 -10.96
C LEU A 40 11.69 -7.60 -10.70
N MET A 41 11.70 -6.75 -9.67
CA MET A 41 12.91 -6.02 -9.28
C MET A 41 14.04 -6.89 -8.74
N ARG A 42 13.71 -8.00 -8.06
CA ARG A 42 14.72 -8.97 -7.58
C ARG A 42 15.24 -9.88 -8.69
N GLU A 43 14.37 -10.32 -9.59
CA GLU A 43 14.71 -11.32 -10.61
C GLU A 43 15.38 -10.70 -11.86
N ASN A 44 15.19 -9.41 -12.12
CA ASN A 44 15.76 -8.72 -13.28
C ASN A 44 16.96 -7.83 -12.89
N VAL A 45 18.13 -8.09 -13.47
CA VAL A 45 19.38 -7.36 -13.19
C VAL A 45 19.28 -5.85 -13.46
N SER A 46 18.57 -5.46 -14.52
CA SER A 46 18.38 -4.04 -14.87
C SER A 46 17.46 -3.31 -13.89
N LEU A 47 16.49 -4.02 -13.30
CA LEU A 47 15.56 -3.46 -12.31
C LEU A 47 16.13 -3.48 -10.89
N TRP A 48 17.01 -4.44 -10.57
CA TRP A 48 17.68 -4.55 -9.27
C TRP A 48 18.39 -3.27 -8.84
N ARG A 49 18.90 -2.47 -9.78
CA ARG A 49 19.57 -1.19 -9.48
C ARG A 49 18.70 -0.21 -8.69
N PHE A 50 17.37 -0.31 -8.85
CA PHE A 50 16.39 0.47 -8.10
C PHE A 50 16.15 -0.16 -6.72
N HIS A 51 16.06 -1.50 -6.66
CA HIS A 51 15.75 -2.20 -5.42
C HIS A 51 16.90 -2.37 -4.40
N ARG A 52 18.15 -2.32 -4.86
CA ARG A 52 19.32 -2.60 -4.00
C ARG A 52 19.46 -1.68 -2.78
N THR A 53 19.03 -0.42 -2.88
CA THR A 53 19.12 0.55 -1.77
C THR A 53 18.23 0.13 -0.61
N HIS A 54 17.03 -0.34 -0.91
CA HIS A 54 16.10 -0.86 0.08
C HIS A 54 16.68 -2.05 0.85
N HIS A 55 17.44 -2.92 0.17
CA HIS A 55 18.12 -4.04 0.81
C HIS A 55 19.34 -3.66 1.66
N LEU A 56 19.73 -2.39 1.74
CA LEU A 56 20.76 -1.94 2.69
C LEU A 56 20.21 -1.89 4.13
N SER A 57 18.90 -1.72 4.30
CA SER A 57 18.21 -1.81 5.59
C SER A 57 18.16 -3.28 6.05
N LYS A 58 19.04 -3.66 6.99
CA LYS A 58 19.13 -5.04 7.49
C LYS A 58 18.26 -5.33 8.72
N HIS A 59 17.92 -4.29 9.47
CA HIS A 59 17.09 -4.40 10.66
C HIS A 59 15.77 -3.66 10.42
N PRO A 60 14.63 -4.23 10.86
CA PRO A 60 13.36 -3.52 10.82
C PRO A 60 13.47 -2.23 11.63
N ASN A 61 13.20 -1.11 10.98
CA ASN A 61 13.06 0.19 11.60
C ASN A 61 11.98 0.96 10.83
N PRO A 62 10.89 1.43 11.48
CA PRO A 62 9.81 2.15 10.80
C PRO A 62 10.31 3.38 10.04
N LEU A 63 11.33 4.09 10.57
CA LEU A 63 11.92 5.27 9.92
C LEU A 63 12.63 4.93 8.61
N LEU A 64 13.05 3.68 8.45
CA LEU A 64 13.75 3.19 7.25
C LEU A 64 12.86 2.35 6.34
N ALA A 65 11.56 2.21 6.64
CA ALA A 65 10.63 1.43 5.81
C ALA A 65 10.57 1.96 4.35
N GLY A 66 10.61 3.29 4.20
CA GLY A 66 10.68 3.98 2.91
C GLY A 66 12.09 4.19 2.36
N TYR A 67 13.14 3.69 3.02
CA TYR A 67 14.52 3.92 2.57
C TYR A 67 14.79 3.14 1.27
N ALA A 68 14.67 3.81 0.13
CA ALA A 68 14.84 3.22 -1.19
C ALA A 68 15.32 4.28 -2.20
N ASP A 69 15.56 3.87 -3.44
CA ASP A 69 15.80 4.84 -4.51
C ASP A 69 14.49 5.56 -4.91
N THR A 70 14.61 6.69 -5.60
CA THR A 70 13.45 7.51 -6.01
C THR A 70 12.46 6.75 -6.90
N VAL A 71 12.92 5.84 -7.76
CA VAL A 71 12.02 5.03 -8.59
C VAL A 71 11.23 4.09 -7.70
N GLN A 72 11.91 3.34 -6.82
CA GLN A 72 11.20 2.45 -5.91
C GLN A 72 10.23 3.19 -5.00
N GLU A 73 10.63 4.33 -4.45
CA GLU A 73 9.77 5.13 -3.58
C GLU A 73 8.54 5.68 -4.33
N SER A 74 8.72 6.16 -5.56
CA SER A 74 7.61 6.63 -6.41
C SER A 74 6.60 5.52 -6.69
N PHE A 75 7.08 4.30 -6.95
CA PHE A 75 6.20 3.15 -7.13
C PHE A 75 5.43 2.81 -5.86
N ASN A 76 6.11 2.78 -4.72
CA ASN A 76 5.50 2.44 -3.43
C ASN A 76 4.43 3.46 -3.01
N ILE A 77 4.66 4.75 -3.19
CA ILE A 77 3.78 5.82 -2.70
C ILE A 77 2.67 6.18 -3.71
N VAL A 78 2.92 6.01 -5.01
CA VAL A 78 1.99 6.48 -6.07
C VAL A 78 1.49 5.34 -6.93
N VAL A 79 2.40 4.59 -7.58
CA VAL A 79 2.01 3.65 -8.63
C VAL A 79 1.21 2.47 -8.06
N ILE A 80 1.73 1.78 -7.03
CA ILE A 80 1.08 0.61 -6.44
C ILE A 80 -0.30 0.97 -5.84
N PRO A 81 -0.46 2.07 -5.05
CA PRO A 81 -1.78 2.50 -4.59
C PRO A 81 -2.78 2.75 -5.72
N LEU A 82 -2.35 3.41 -6.81
CA LEU A 82 -3.22 3.71 -7.94
C LEU A 82 -3.58 2.47 -8.76
N LEU A 83 -2.64 1.53 -8.93
CA LEU A 83 -2.92 0.23 -9.55
C LEU A 83 -3.94 -0.57 -8.74
N ALA A 84 -3.82 -0.58 -7.42
CA ALA A 84 -4.78 -1.26 -6.55
C ALA A 84 -6.17 -0.61 -6.62
N PHE A 85 -6.24 0.72 -6.52
CA PHE A 85 -7.49 1.46 -6.67
C PHE A 85 -8.15 1.24 -8.03
N GLY A 86 -7.36 1.33 -9.12
CA GLY A 86 -7.81 1.08 -10.49
C GLY A 86 -8.32 -0.35 -10.66
N SER A 87 -7.63 -1.34 -10.10
CA SER A 87 -8.03 -2.75 -10.14
C SER A 87 -9.35 -2.98 -9.42
N MET A 88 -9.55 -2.40 -8.24
CA MET A 88 -10.84 -2.47 -7.54
C MET A 88 -11.98 -1.88 -8.38
N LYS A 89 -11.74 -0.73 -9.02
CA LYS A 89 -12.72 -0.12 -9.92
C LYS A 89 -13.04 -1.02 -11.12
N LEU A 90 -12.02 -1.62 -11.74
CA LEU A 90 -12.19 -2.54 -12.86
C LEU A 90 -12.95 -3.82 -12.46
N LEU A 91 -12.75 -4.30 -11.23
CA LEU A 91 -13.48 -5.43 -10.66
C LEU A 91 -14.90 -5.06 -10.17
N GLY A 92 -15.34 -3.80 -10.36
CA GLY A 92 -16.69 -3.37 -10.03
C GLY A 92 -16.92 -2.99 -8.57
N PHE A 93 -15.86 -2.83 -7.77
CA PHE A 93 -16.03 -2.42 -6.37
C PHE A 93 -16.54 -0.98 -6.27
N PRO A 94 -17.50 -0.69 -5.38
CA PRO A 94 -18.02 0.65 -5.13
C PRO A 94 -17.06 1.50 -4.26
N ILE A 95 -15.78 1.56 -4.63
CA ILE A 95 -14.75 2.27 -3.88
C ILE A 95 -14.78 3.78 -4.19
N SER A 96 -15.13 4.61 -3.21
CA SER A 96 -15.04 6.07 -3.31
C SER A 96 -13.61 6.56 -2.99
N PHE A 97 -13.34 7.85 -3.21
CA PHE A 97 -12.08 8.47 -2.77
C PHE A 97 -11.84 8.29 -1.27
N TYR A 98 -12.86 8.48 -0.42
CA TYR A 98 -12.73 8.33 1.04
C TYR A 98 -12.49 6.88 1.45
N ASN A 99 -13.19 5.93 0.83
CA ASN A 99 -12.96 4.50 1.09
C ASN A 99 -11.52 4.11 0.75
N TRP A 100 -11.02 4.59 -0.40
CA TRP A 100 -9.64 4.38 -0.82
C TRP A 100 -8.65 5.04 0.14
N TRP A 101 -8.86 6.32 0.48
CA TRP A 101 -8.00 7.06 1.41
C TRP A 101 -7.86 6.32 2.75
N ILE A 102 -8.97 5.91 3.35
CA ILE A 102 -8.96 5.15 4.60
C ILE A 102 -8.24 3.82 4.42
N SER A 103 -8.55 3.07 3.36
CA SER A 103 -7.88 1.79 3.06
C SER A 103 -6.36 1.95 2.91
N GLN A 104 -5.92 3.03 2.27
CA GLN A 104 -4.51 3.35 2.13
C GLN A 104 -3.86 3.70 3.48
N GLN A 105 -4.55 4.41 4.39
CA GLN A 105 -4.04 4.63 5.74
C GLN A 105 -3.81 3.31 6.48
N TYR A 106 -4.74 2.35 6.39
CA TYR A 106 -4.56 1.03 7.00
C TYR A 106 -3.31 0.32 6.46
N VAL A 107 -3.10 0.31 5.14
CA VAL A 107 -1.89 -0.27 4.54
C VAL A 107 -0.62 0.42 5.06
N ILE A 108 -0.59 1.76 5.10
CA ILE A 108 0.56 2.52 5.61
C ILE A 108 0.84 2.18 7.07
N PHE A 109 -0.20 2.14 7.93
CA PHE A 109 -0.03 1.78 9.33
C PHE A 109 0.48 0.36 9.49
N THR A 110 -0.07 -0.60 8.75
CA THR A 110 0.40 -1.99 8.78
C THR A 110 1.84 -2.11 8.31
N GLU A 111 2.25 -1.38 7.27
CA GLU A 111 3.62 -1.40 6.78
C GLU A 111 4.61 -0.82 7.81
N LEU A 112 4.30 0.35 8.38
CA LEU A 112 5.14 0.97 9.40
C LEU A 112 5.25 0.11 10.66
N LEU A 113 4.14 -0.47 11.12
CA LEU A 113 4.13 -1.37 12.28
C LEU A 113 4.84 -2.69 11.96
N GLY A 114 4.70 -3.23 10.76
CA GLY A 114 5.43 -4.43 10.30
C GLY A 114 6.94 -4.22 10.30
N HIS A 115 7.39 -2.99 10.06
CA HIS A 115 8.80 -2.58 10.11
C HIS A 115 9.27 -2.16 11.51
N SER A 116 8.43 -2.24 12.55
CA SER A 116 8.80 -1.85 13.92
C SER A 116 9.86 -2.72 14.58
N GLY A 117 10.04 -3.95 14.09
CA GLY A 117 10.91 -4.94 14.74
C GLY A 117 10.32 -5.49 16.04
N LEU A 118 9.11 -5.08 16.42
CA LEU A 118 8.38 -5.65 17.54
C LEU A 118 8.07 -7.12 17.26
N ARG A 119 8.49 -7.98 18.18
CA ARG A 119 8.15 -9.40 18.18
C ARG A 119 7.07 -9.61 19.23
N ILE A 120 5.87 -9.99 18.78
CA ILE A 120 4.80 -10.37 19.70
C ILE A 120 5.02 -11.85 20.01
N GLU A 121 5.76 -12.09 21.09
CA GLU A 121 5.92 -13.43 21.63
C GLU A 121 4.72 -13.73 22.53
N LYS A 122 4.16 -14.93 22.40
CA LYS A 122 3.14 -15.41 23.32
C LYS A 122 3.85 -15.76 24.61
N TYR A 123 3.43 -15.17 25.73
CA TYR A 123 3.80 -15.68 27.04
C TYR A 123 2.99 -16.96 27.26
N ASP A 124 3.69 -18.10 27.30
CA ASP A 124 3.13 -19.39 27.72
C ASP A 124 3.06 -19.47 29.25
#